data_AF-A0A165GNM9-F1
#
_entry.id   AF-A0A165GNM9-F1
#
_cell.length_a   1.000
_cell.length_b   1.000
_cell.length_c   1.000
_cell.angle_alpha   90.00
_cell.angle_beta   90.00
_cell.angle_gamma   90.00
#
_symmetry.space_group_name_H-M   'P 1'
#
loop_
_entity.id
_entity.type
_entity.pdbx_description
1 polymer ?
#
loop_
_entity_poly.entity_id
_entity_poly.type
_entity_poly.pdbx_seq_one_letter_code
_entity_poly.pdbx_strand_id
1 'polypeptide(L)'
;MLSFQEKEAIIAKFPELTRKEVSMGRVNYHYEESLHEKKIVVRHLHENGNGFVYVGKLPQYDADKKGFINIRDFSADELEEVLAESIRYLSSDPAGEPVNEAWVNREGTELHLKEENGYFNLYYGENLEEGFDSPKEAHLYLKEEGFRMKSGGAM
;
A
#
# COMPACT_ATOMS: atom_id res chain seq x y z
N MET A 1 -16.62 1.42 -21.45
CA MET A 1 -15.44 0.61 -21.78
C MET A 1 -14.58 1.37 -22.78
N LEU A 2 -13.36 1.72 -22.37
CA LEU A 2 -12.38 2.39 -23.24
C LEU A 2 -11.68 1.39 -24.17
N SER A 3 -11.30 1.86 -25.36
CA SER A 3 -10.42 1.15 -26.30
C SER A 3 -8.98 1.05 -25.79
N PHE A 4 -8.18 0.19 -26.43
CA PHE A 4 -6.76 0.07 -26.12
C PHE A 4 -6.02 1.41 -26.27
N GLN A 5 -6.28 2.14 -27.35
CA GLN A 5 -5.63 3.42 -27.66
C GLN A 5 -6.00 4.50 -26.64
N GLU A 6 -7.26 4.56 -26.21
CA GLU A 6 -7.69 5.50 -25.16
C GLU A 6 -7.00 5.19 -23.82
N LYS A 7 -6.85 3.90 -23.47
CA LYS A 7 -6.12 3.51 -22.27
C LYS A 7 -4.64 3.82 -22.37
N GLU A 8 -3.98 3.54 -23.51
CA GLU A 8 -2.58 3.94 -23.70
C GLU A 8 -2.40 5.46 -23.60
N ALA A 9 -3.34 6.25 -24.14
CA ALA A 9 -3.29 7.71 -24.03
C ALA A 9 -3.42 8.22 -22.57
N ILE A 10 -4.27 7.58 -21.76
CA ILE A 10 -4.38 7.89 -20.32
C ILE A 10 -3.10 7.47 -19.58
N ILE A 11 -2.59 6.27 -19.84
CA ILE A 11 -1.36 5.78 -19.21
C ILE A 11 -0.15 6.66 -19.57
N ALA A 12 -0.11 7.20 -20.81
CA ALA A 12 0.95 8.10 -21.26
C ALA A 12 1.00 9.44 -20.50
N LYS A 13 -0.05 9.79 -19.73
CA LYS A 13 -0.03 10.95 -18.83
C LYS A 13 0.91 10.75 -17.61
N PHE A 14 1.32 9.52 -17.34
CA PHE A 14 2.22 9.14 -16.25
C PHE A 14 3.62 8.82 -16.83
N PRO A 15 4.47 9.83 -17.07
CA PRO A 15 5.78 9.66 -17.72
C PRO A 15 6.75 8.75 -16.93
N GLU A 16 6.51 8.54 -15.64
CA GLU A 16 7.24 7.61 -14.77
C GLU A 16 6.99 6.12 -15.10
N LEU A 17 5.98 5.82 -15.93
CA LEU A 17 5.66 4.45 -16.32
C LEU A 17 6.44 4.01 -17.56
N THR A 18 7.21 2.94 -17.42
CA THR A 18 7.93 2.29 -18.50
C THR A 18 7.07 1.22 -19.17
N ARG A 19 6.75 1.41 -20.46
CA ARG A 19 6.07 0.41 -21.29
C ARG A 19 6.99 -0.78 -21.57
N LYS A 20 6.47 -2.00 -21.38
CA LYS A 20 7.15 -3.26 -21.72
C LYS A 20 6.22 -4.15 -22.53
N GLU A 21 6.67 -4.53 -23.72
CA GLU A 21 5.95 -5.50 -24.55
C GLU A 21 6.06 -6.90 -23.96
N VAL A 22 4.97 -7.65 -24.02
CA VAL A 22 4.93 -9.05 -23.62
C VAL A 22 4.27 -9.89 -24.71
N SER A 23 4.28 -11.22 -24.55
CA SER A 23 3.75 -12.13 -25.55
C SER A 23 2.27 -11.88 -25.89
N MET A 24 1.86 -12.29 -27.09
CA MET A 24 0.47 -12.23 -27.59
C MET A 24 -0.13 -10.81 -27.62
N GLY A 25 0.63 -9.83 -28.13
CA GLY A 25 0.13 -8.48 -28.39
C GLY A 25 -0.28 -7.70 -27.13
N ARG A 26 0.26 -8.09 -25.97
CA ARG A 26 -0.02 -7.43 -24.69
C ARG A 26 1.11 -6.50 -24.30
N VAL A 27 0.77 -5.55 -23.44
CA VAL A 27 1.76 -4.66 -22.81
C VAL A 27 1.56 -4.56 -21.31
N ASN A 28 2.68 -4.35 -20.63
CA ASN A 28 2.74 -4.00 -19.22
C ASN A 28 3.31 -2.59 -19.08
N TYR A 29 2.98 -1.94 -17.97
CA TYR A 29 3.59 -0.67 -17.57
C TYR A 29 4.17 -0.81 -16.18
N HIS A 30 5.41 -0.38 -16.02
CA HIS A 30 6.20 -0.55 -14.81
C HIS A 30 6.61 0.81 -14.25
N TYR A 31 6.42 1.00 -12.94
CA TYR A 31 7.04 2.08 -12.19
C TYR A 31 8.39 1.57 -11.64
N GLU A 32 9.49 2.01 -12.26
CA GLU A 32 10.81 1.47 -11.96
C GLU A 32 11.41 1.97 -10.64
N GLU A 33 10.93 3.12 -10.16
CA GLU A 33 11.30 3.77 -8.90
C GLU A 33 10.47 3.29 -7.70
N SER A 34 9.72 2.18 -7.85
CA SER A 34 8.96 1.58 -6.76
C SER A 34 9.85 1.29 -5.55
N LEU A 35 9.36 1.69 -4.37
CA LEU A 35 9.96 1.33 -3.08
C LEU A 35 9.61 -0.10 -2.66
N HIS A 36 8.71 -0.76 -3.38
CA HIS A 36 8.30 -2.16 -3.17
C HIS A 36 9.10 -3.08 -4.09
N GLU A 37 9.21 -4.37 -3.74
CA GLU A 37 9.70 -5.39 -4.70
C GLU A 37 8.87 -5.41 -5.99
N LYS A 38 7.59 -5.06 -5.90
CA LYS A 38 6.67 -4.97 -7.02
C LYS A 38 6.92 -3.67 -7.80
N LYS A 39 7.07 -3.79 -9.13
CA LYS A 39 7.21 -2.63 -10.03
C LYS A 39 6.10 -2.47 -11.05
N ILE A 40 5.25 -3.47 -11.23
CA ILE A 40 4.24 -3.48 -12.28
C ILE A 40 2.99 -2.71 -11.83
N VAL A 41 2.59 -1.71 -12.61
CA VAL A 41 1.38 -0.90 -12.39
C VAL A 41 0.25 -1.44 -13.26
N VAL A 42 0.47 -1.56 -14.57
CA VAL A 42 -0.50 -2.16 -15.51
C VAL A 42 0.04 -3.51 -15.99
N ARG A 43 -0.80 -4.54 -15.90
CA ARG A 43 -0.48 -5.90 -16.33
C ARG A 43 -1.43 -6.36 -17.44
N HIS A 44 -0.85 -6.95 -18.47
CA HIS A 44 -1.56 -7.65 -19.56
C HIS A 44 -2.62 -6.79 -20.24
N LEU A 45 -2.33 -5.51 -20.50
CA LEU A 45 -3.21 -4.67 -21.31
C LEU A 45 -3.22 -5.26 -22.73
N HIS A 46 -4.39 -5.71 -23.15
CA HIS A 46 -4.64 -6.38 -24.41
C HIS A 46 -5.29 -5.41 -25.40
N GLU A 47 -5.08 -5.63 -26.70
CA GLU A 47 -5.71 -4.89 -27.81
C GLU A 47 -7.25 -4.79 -27.75
N ASN A 48 -7.91 -5.62 -26.94
CA ASN A 48 -9.36 -5.58 -26.75
C ASN A 48 -9.79 -4.57 -25.65
N GLY A 49 -8.84 -3.80 -25.12
CA GLY A 49 -9.04 -2.84 -24.04
C GLY A 49 -9.02 -3.44 -22.64
N ASN A 50 -8.96 -4.76 -22.47
CA ASN A 50 -8.91 -5.36 -21.14
C ASN A 50 -7.48 -5.34 -20.56
N GLY A 51 -7.35 -5.22 -19.24
CA GLY A 51 -6.09 -5.25 -18.53
C GLY A 51 -6.30 -5.31 -17.03
N PHE A 52 -5.21 -5.24 -16.27
CA PHE A 52 -5.25 -5.23 -14.82
C PHE A 52 -4.37 -4.12 -14.26
N VAL A 53 -4.81 -3.44 -13.20
CA VAL A 53 -3.99 -2.47 -12.46
C VAL A 53 -3.67 -3.04 -11.09
N TYR A 54 -2.42 -2.87 -10.66
CA TYR A 54 -1.98 -3.24 -9.31
C TYR A 54 -2.41 -2.18 -8.30
N VAL A 55 -3.09 -2.58 -7.24
CA VAL A 55 -3.53 -1.70 -6.15
C VAL A 55 -3.05 -2.19 -4.77
N GLY A 56 -2.22 -3.24 -4.75
CA GLY A 56 -1.63 -3.76 -3.51
C GLY A 56 -2.68 -4.18 -2.48
N LYS A 57 -2.68 -3.51 -1.33
CA LYS A 57 -3.60 -3.74 -0.20
C LYS A 57 -4.53 -2.56 0.07
N LEU A 58 -4.71 -1.66 -0.90
CA LEU A 58 -5.60 -0.50 -0.77
C LEU A 58 -7.04 -0.96 -0.45
N PRO A 59 -7.62 -0.56 0.70
CA PRO A 59 -8.87 -1.13 1.21
C PRO A 59 -10.11 -0.75 0.36
N GLN A 60 -10.02 0.31 -0.44
CA GLN A 60 -11.10 0.75 -1.33
C GLN A 60 -11.29 -0.13 -2.56
N TYR A 61 -10.36 -1.06 -2.84
CA TYR A 61 -10.41 -1.92 -4.01
C TYR A 61 -10.57 -3.40 -3.65
N ASP A 62 -11.45 -4.10 -4.35
CA ASP A 62 -11.59 -5.56 -4.29
C ASP A 62 -10.55 -6.24 -5.19
N ALA A 63 -9.31 -6.26 -4.71
CA ALA A 63 -8.17 -6.80 -5.44
C ALA A 63 -8.08 -8.33 -5.37
N ASP A 64 -7.57 -8.95 -6.44
CA ASP A 64 -7.23 -10.37 -6.42
C ASP A 64 -6.12 -10.69 -5.39
N LYS A 65 -5.85 -11.98 -5.15
CA LYS A 65 -4.78 -12.42 -4.23
C LYS A 65 -3.37 -11.90 -4.58
N LYS A 66 -3.18 -11.35 -5.79
CA LYS A 66 -1.92 -10.79 -6.27
C LYS A 66 -1.93 -9.25 -6.23
N GLY A 67 -2.98 -8.63 -5.69
CA GLY A 67 -3.15 -7.19 -5.56
C GLY A 67 -3.59 -6.51 -6.85
N PHE A 68 -4.28 -7.19 -7.77
CA PHE A 68 -4.74 -6.61 -9.04
C PHE A 68 -6.25 -6.52 -9.14
N ILE A 69 -6.73 -5.45 -9.77
CA ILE A 69 -8.11 -5.31 -10.20
C ILE A 69 -8.23 -5.37 -11.72
N ASN A 70 -9.37 -5.83 -12.22
CA ASN A 70 -9.67 -5.84 -13.65
C ASN A 70 -10.20 -4.47 -14.07
N ILE A 71 -9.59 -3.85 -15.08
CA ILE A 71 -9.96 -2.51 -15.55
C ILE A 71 -10.82 -2.52 -16.83
N ARG A 72 -11.41 -3.66 -17.21
CA ARG A 72 -12.21 -3.79 -18.45
C ARG A 72 -13.19 -2.64 -18.64
N ASP A 73 -14.04 -2.42 -17.64
CA ASP A 73 -15.19 -1.54 -17.74
C ASP A 73 -14.96 -0.12 -17.20
N PHE A 74 -13.72 0.21 -16.83
CA PHE A 74 -13.35 1.52 -16.29
C PHE A 74 -13.62 2.65 -17.30
N SER A 75 -14.10 3.77 -16.77
CA SER A 75 -14.11 5.08 -17.42
C SER A 75 -12.71 5.70 -17.44
N ALA A 76 -12.57 6.85 -18.10
CA ALA A 76 -11.29 7.57 -18.16
C ALA A 76 -10.85 8.04 -16.78
N ASP A 77 -11.77 8.63 -16.01
CA ASP A 77 -11.50 9.16 -14.68
C ASP A 77 -11.14 8.05 -13.70
N GLU A 78 -11.89 6.94 -13.68
CA GLU A 78 -11.59 5.78 -12.83
C GLU A 78 -10.22 5.17 -13.16
N LEU A 79 -9.84 5.14 -14.45
CA LEU A 79 -8.54 4.62 -14.86
C LEU A 79 -7.40 5.55 -14.43
N GLU A 80 -7.57 6.86 -14.60
CA GLU A 80 -6.59 7.86 -14.19
C GLU A 80 -6.39 7.85 -12.67
N GLU A 81 -7.48 7.79 -11.91
CA GLU A 81 -7.45 7.71 -10.45
C GLU A 81 -6.71 6.46 -9.97
N VAL A 82 -7.07 5.26 -10.47
CA VAL A 82 -6.43 4.03 -9.99
C VAL A 82 -4.95 3.93 -10.37
N LEU A 83 -4.55 4.52 -11.51
CA LEU A 83 -3.13 4.59 -11.89
C LEU A 83 -2.35 5.49 -10.92
N ALA A 84 -2.90 6.66 -10.59
CA ALA A 84 -2.28 7.57 -9.62
C ALA A 84 -2.18 6.95 -8.22
N GLU A 85 -3.22 6.24 -7.76
CA GLU A 85 -3.19 5.53 -6.48
C GLU A 85 -2.21 4.35 -6.48
N SER A 86 -2.13 3.62 -7.59
CA SER A 86 -1.14 2.54 -7.78
C SER A 86 0.29 3.07 -7.63
N ILE A 87 0.60 4.15 -8.34
CA ILE A 87 1.93 4.78 -8.30
C ILE A 87 2.19 5.31 -6.88
N ARG A 88 1.24 6.02 -6.27
CA ARG A 88 1.36 6.51 -4.90
C ARG A 88 1.65 5.39 -3.91
N TYR A 89 0.91 4.28 -4.00
CA TYR A 89 1.14 3.10 -3.17
C TYR A 89 2.56 2.56 -3.36
N LEU A 90 3.02 2.41 -4.61
CA LEU A 90 4.36 1.91 -4.93
C LEU A 90 5.49 2.90 -4.59
N SER A 91 5.20 4.20 -4.53
CA SER A 91 6.13 5.25 -4.09
C SER A 91 6.15 5.44 -2.57
N SER A 92 5.22 4.81 -1.86
CA SER A 92 5.17 4.86 -0.39
C SER A 92 6.00 3.73 0.20
N ASP A 93 6.53 3.92 1.40
CA ASP A 93 7.32 2.91 2.09
C ASP A 93 6.52 1.60 2.20
N PRO A 94 7.03 0.46 1.70
CA PRO A 94 6.36 -0.83 1.81
C PRO A 94 6.14 -1.30 3.25
N ALA A 95 6.87 -0.74 4.23
CA ALA A 95 6.65 -0.98 5.65
C ALA A 95 5.29 -0.42 6.14
N GLY A 96 4.69 0.52 5.40
CA GLY A 96 3.50 1.28 5.82
C GLY A 96 3.89 2.60 6.47
N GLU A 97 2.93 3.27 7.12
CA GLU A 97 3.30 4.28 8.13
C GLU A 97 4.03 3.54 9.26
N PRO A 98 5.17 4.07 9.75
CA PRO A 98 5.85 3.49 10.89
C PRO A 98 4.85 3.36 12.03
N VAL A 99 4.84 2.22 12.71
CA VAL A 99 3.96 1.99 13.86
C VAL A 99 4.06 3.20 14.80
N ASN A 100 2.93 3.79 15.16
CA ASN A 100 2.84 4.86 16.13
C ASN A 100 1.49 4.74 16.85
N GLU A 101 1.45 3.86 17.85
CA GLU A 101 0.24 3.46 18.53
C GLU A 101 0.26 3.87 19.99
N ALA A 102 -0.88 4.38 20.49
CA ALA A 102 -1.07 4.60 21.92
C ALA A 102 -1.79 3.40 22.56
N TRP A 103 -1.29 2.94 23.70
CA TRP A 103 -1.79 1.78 24.43
C TRP A 103 -2.09 2.17 25.88
N VAL A 104 -3.23 1.75 26.41
CA VAL A 104 -3.64 2.10 27.78
C VAL A 104 -4.04 0.86 28.58
N ASN A 105 -3.62 0.79 29.83
CA ASN A 105 -4.01 -0.28 30.76
C ASN A 105 -5.25 0.13 31.60
N ARG A 106 -5.67 -0.74 32.52
CA ARG A 106 -6.84 -0.48 33.40
C ARG A 106 -6.61 0.62 34.43
N GLU A 107 -5.36 0.93 34.75
CA GLU A 107 -4.97 1.96 35.71
C GLU A 107 -4.83 3.34 35.07
N GLY A 108 -4.93 3.42 33.74
CA GLY A 108 -4.80 4.66 32.97
C GLY A 108 -3.36 4.96 32.54
N THR A 109 -2.41 4.07 32.78
CA THR A 109 -1.04 4.17 32.27
C THR A 109 -1.07 4.08 30.74
N GLU A 110 -0.46 5.05 30.07
CA GLU A 110 -0.35 5.11 28.61
C GLU A 110 1.08 4.81 28.16
N LEU A 111 1.23 3.94 27.16
CA LEU A 111 2.48 3.65 26.48
C LEU A 111 2.36 3.95 24.99
N HIS A 112 3.46 4.39 24.38
CA HIS A 112 3.54 4.67 22.94
C HIS A 112 4.46 3.66 22.26
N LEU A 113 3.91 2.87 21.35
CA LEU A 113 4.68 1.97 20.51
C LEU A 113 5.06 2.69 19.22
N LYS A 114 6.35 2.87 18.96
CA LYS A 114 6.90 3.57 17.79
C LYS A 114 7.84 2.66 16.99
N GLU A 115 7.73 2.67 15.67
CA GLU A 115 8.72 2.05 14.80
C GLU A 115 9.83 3.06 14.43
N GLU A 116 11.06 2.76 14.84
CA GLU A 116 12.21 3.63 14.63
C GLU A 116 13.46 2.80 14.31
N ASN A 117 14.17 3.16 13.23
CA ASN A 117 15.40 2.48 12.80
C ASN A 117 15.25 0.95 12.67
N GLY A 118 14.06 0.45 12.32
CA GLY A 118 13.77 -0.97 12.14
C GLY A 118 13.44 -1.74 13.43
N TYR A 119 13.30 -1.05 14.57
CA TYR A 119 12.86 -1.62 15.84
C TYR A 119 11.50 -1.04 16.25
N PHE A 120 10.77 -1.79 17.08
CA PHE A 120 9.51 -1.38 17.66
C PHE A 120 9.74 -1.03 19.13
N ASN A 121 9.81 0.27 19.42
CA ASN A 121 10.17 0.81 20.72
C ASN A 121 8.94 1.22 21.51
N LEU A 122 8.85 0.77 22.76
CA LEU A 122 7.78 1.10 23.68
C LEU A 122 8.22 2.19 24.65
N TYR A 123 7.46 3.28 24.71
CA TYR A 123 7.78 4.45 25.52
C TYR A 123 6.74 4.71 26.62
N TYR A 124 7.20 5.09 27.81
CA TYR A 124 6.39 5.75 28.84
C TYR A 124 6.76 7.24 28.91
N GLY A 125 5.92 8.08 28.30
CA GLY A 125 6.29 9.46 28.01
C GLY A 125 7.48 9.52 27.05
N GLU A 126 8.60 10.10 27.48
CA GLU A 126 9.85 10.19 26.70
C GLU A 126 10.85 9.07 27.05
N ASN A 127 10.55 8.23 28.05
CA ASN A 127 11.46 7.17 28.48
C ASN A 127 11.22 5.90 27.66
N LEU A 128 12.29 5.34 27.09
CA LEU A 128 12.26 4.03 26.46
C LEU A 128 12.14 2.94 27.54
N GLU A 129 11.10 2.12 27.45
CA GLU A 129 10.86 0.99 28.36
C GLU A 129 11.45 -0.30 27.78
N GLU A 130 11.10 -0.63 26.54
CA GLU A 130 11.51 -1.89 25.89
C GLU A 130 11.54 -1.75 24.36
N GLY A 131 12.40 -2.54 23.70
CA GLY A 131 12.51 -2.60 22.24
C GLY A 131 12.27 -4.01 21.70
N PHE A 132 11.59 -4.11 20.56
CA PHE A 132 11.25 -5.39 19.92
C PHE A 132 11.72 -5.44 18.47
N ASP A 133 12.06 -6.63 17.99
CA ASP A 133 12.47 -6.87 16.60
C ASP A 133 11.26 -6.97 15.64
N SER A 134 10.03 -7.10 16.17
CA SER A 134 8.82 -7.20 15.37
C SER A 134 7.59 -6.57 16.03
N PRO A 135 6.61 -6.07 15.25
CA PRO A 135 5.41 -5.46 15.82
C PRO A 135 4.55 -6.49 16.57
N LYS A 136 4.60 -7.75 16.10
CA LYS A 136 3.87 -8.86 16.70
C LYS A 136 4.31 -9.13 18.14
N GLU A 137 5.62 -9.07 18.42
CA GLU A 137 6.17 -9.27 19.77
C GLU A 137 5.77 -8.13 20.70
N ALA A 138 5.91 -6.88 20.24
CA ALA A 138 5.47 -5.72 20.99
C ALA A 138 3.97 -5.77 21.35
N HIS A 139 3.12 -6.11 20.38
CA HIS A 139 1.67 -6.27 20.60
C HIS A 139 1.33 -7.42 21.55
N LEU A 140 2.10 -8.51 21.51
CA LEU A 140 1.89 -9.64 22.42
C LEU A 140 2.22 -9.23 23.86
N TYR A 141 3.38 -8.62 24.07
CA TYR A 141 3.80 -8.08 25.36
C TYR A 141 2.75 -7.13 25.95
N LEU A 142 2.31 -6.13 25.16
CA LEU A 142 1.29 -5.18 25.59
C LEU A 142 -0.02 -5.83 26.01
N LYS A 143 -0.47 -6.85 25.27
CA LYS A 143 -1.70 -7.59 25.61
C LYS A 143 -1.54 -8.42 26.87
N GLU A 144 -0.38 -9.05 27.06
CA GLU A 144 -0.06 -9.84 28.26
C GLU A 144 0.01 -8.96 29.51
N GLU A 145 0.58 -7.75 29.38
CA GLU A 145 0.59 -6.72 30.43
C GLU A 145 -0.77 -6.01 30.63
N GLY A 146 -1.80 -6.43 29.90
CA GLY A 146 -3.17 -5.93 30.07
C GLY A 146 -3.45 -4.57 29.44
N PHE A 147 -2.56 -4.08 28.56
CA PHE A 147 -2.79 -2.90 27.75
C PHE A 147 -3.73 -3.18 26.59
N ARG A 148 -4.41 -2.13 26.14
CA ARG A 148 -5.29 -2.15 24.97
C ARG A 148 -4.99 -0.95 24.10
N MET A 149 -5.02 -1.16 22.79
CA MET A 149 -4.84 -0.10 21.82
C MET A 149 -5.93 0.96 22.00
N LYS A 150 -5.51 2.20 22.17
CA LYS A 150 -6.39 3.37 22.20
C LYS A 150 -6.77 3.62 20.75
N SER A 151 -8.00 3.25 20.38
CA SER A 151 -8.50 3.50 19.03
C SER A 151 -8.41 5.00 18.77
N GLY A 152 -7.51 5.41 17.87
CA GLY A 152 -7.43 6.80 17.43
C GLY A 152 -8.77 7.18 16.83
N GLY A 153 -9.50 8.07 17.51
CA GLY A 153 -10.57 8.81 16.85
C GLY A 153 -9.90 9.63 15.75
N ALA A 154 -10.22 9.31 14.49
CA ALA A 154 -9.90 10.17 13.37
C ALA A 154 -10.44 11.58 13.68
N MET A 155 -9.54 12.57 13.67
CA MET A 155 -9.84 13.99 13.56
C MET A 155 -8.97 14.57 12.45
#